data_AF-A0ABD7NKL2-F1
#
_entry.id   AF-A0ABD7NKL2-F1
#
_cell.length_a   1.000
_cell.length_b   1.000
_cell.length_c   1.000
_cell.angle_alpha   90.00
_cell.angle_beta   90.00
_cell.angle_gamma   90.00
#
_symmetry.space_group_name_H-M   'P 1'
#
loop_
_entity.id
_entity.type
_entity.pdbx_description
1 polymer ?
#
loop_
_entity_poly.entity_id
_entity_poly.type
_entity_poly.pdbx_seq_one_letter_code
_entity_poly.pdbx_strand_id
1 'polypeptide(L)' 'MSRQINKVKDMLNQQDMTETAKAVFNELSDKPATAGEIAQNTHLSRERCQLILTQLVMAGLSDYQFGCYKRLQ' A
#
# COMPACT_ATOMS: atom_id res chain seq x y z
N MET A 1 -19.42 -8.71 -17.86
CA MET A 1 -17.99 -9.09 -17.71
C MET A 1 -17.39 -8.29 -16.55
N SER A 2 -17.66 -8.67 -15.30
CA SER A 2 -17.04 -8.03 -14.12
C SER A 2 -16.92 -8.99 -12.92
N ARG A 3 -17.02 -10.30 -13.17
CA ARG A 3 -17.04 -11.38 -12.15
C ARG A 3 -15.68 -11.60 -11.45
N GLN A 4 -14.76 -10.63 -11.52
CA GLN A 4 -13.42 -10.67 -10.91
C GLN A 4 -13.20 -9.62 -9.79
N ILE A 5 -14.08 -8.61 -9.63
CA ILE A 5 -13.82 -7.53 -8.66
C ILE A 5 -14.19 -7.92 -7.22
N ASN A 6 -15.07 -8.90 -7.03
CA ASN A 6 -15.50 -9.32 -5.69
C ASN A 6 -14.56 -10.33 -5.00
N LYS A 7 -13.48 -10.80 -5.65
CA LYS A 7 -12.62 -11.86 -5.10
C LYS A 7 -11.42 -11.36 -4.28
N VAL A 8 -11.01 -10.11 -4.45
CA VAL A 8 -9.92 -9.50 -3.67
C VAL A 8 -10.44 -8.76 -2.43
N LYS A 9 -11.71 -8.34 -2.47
CA LYS A 9 -12.38 -7.58 -1.40
C LYS A 9 -12.45 -8.31 -0.05
N ASP A 10 -12.17 -9.62 -0.04
CA ASP A 10 -12.26 -10.49 1.14
C ASP A 10 -10.87 -11.03 1.60
N MET A 11 -9.82 -10.98 0.76
CA MET A 11 -8.52 -11.57 1.11
C MET A 11 -7.64 -10.72 2.02
N LEU A 12 -7.99 -9.45 2.26
CA LEU A 12 -7.30 -8.58 3.21
C LEU A 12 -8.35 -7.78 3.99
N ASN A 13 -9.06 -8.46 4.89
CA ASN A 13 -9.62 -7.76 6.04
C ASN A 13 -8.47 -6.95 6.65
N GLN A 14 -8.62 -5.64 6.80
CA GLN A 14 -7.60 -4.78 7.43
C GLN A 14 -7.14 -5.29 8.81
N GLN A 15 -7.87 -6.25 9.41
CA GLN A 15 -7.57 -6.97 10.63
C GLN A 15 -6.32 -7.88 10.55
N ASP A 16 -5.98 -8.44 9.39
CA ASP A 16 -4.78 -9.30 9.21
C ASP A 16 -3.54 -8.51 8.73
N MET A 17 -3.65 -7.20 8.61
CA MET A 17 -2.55 -6.36 8.18
C MET A 17 -1.47 -6.29 9.27
N THR A 18 -0.27 -6.74 8.94
CA THR A 18 0.89 -6.64 9.84
C THR A 18 1.12 -5.19 10.28
N GLU A 19 1.65 -4.99 11.50
CA GLU A 19 1.91 -3.64 12.02
C GLU A 19 2.83 -2.82 11.11
N THR A 20 3.81 -3.48 10.48
CA THR A 20 4.71 -2.85 9.50
C THR A 20 3.95 -2.39 8.26
N ALA A 21 3.04 -3.23 7.73
CA ALA A 21 2.23 -2.85 6.57
C ALA A 21 1.26 -1.72 6.90
N LYS A 22 0.70 -1.73 8.11
CA LYS A 22 -0.18 -0.67 8.62
C LYS A 22 0.57 0.66 8.76
N ALA A 23 1.81 0.65 9.24
CA ALA A 23 2.64 1.85 9.33
C ALA A 23 2.89 2.48 7.95
N VAL A 24 3.29 1.67 6.96
CA VAL A 24 3.45 2.11 5.57
C VAL A 24 2.15 2.64 4.97
N PHE A 25 1.04 1.94 5.22
CA PHE A 25 -0.27 2.36 4.73
C PHE A 25 -0.76 3.67 5.37
N ASN A 26 -0.44 3.90 6.64
CA ASN A 26 -0.78 5.15 7.34
C ASN A 26 0.06 6.34 6.87
N GLU A 27 1.27 6.10 6.36
CA GLU A 27 2.10 7.13 5.76
C GLU A 27 1.57 7.57 4.38
N LEU A 28 0.85 6.67 3.69
CA LEU A 28 0.17 7.03 2.45
C LEU A 28 -1.01 7.95 2.74
N SER A 29 -1.12 8.98 1.90
CA SER A 29 -2.22 9.94 1.93
C SER A 29 -2.70 10.21 0.50
N ASP A 30 -3.56 11.22 0.32
CA ASP A 30 -3.97 11.66 -1.02
C ASP A 30 -2.83 12.27 -1.84
N LYS A 31 -1.74 12.67 -1.16
CA LYS A 31 -0.54 13.19 -1.82
C LYS A 31 0.33 12.01 -2.27
N PRO A 32 0.82 12.02 -3.52
CA PRO A 32 1.73 10.99 -3.99
C PRO A 32 3.05 11.03 -3.20
N ALA A 33 3.48 9.88 -2.70
CA ALA A 33 4.73 9.72 -1.95
C ALA A 33 5.58 8.59 -2.55
N THR A 34 6.89 8.76 -2.57
CA THR A 34 7.83 7.74 -3.04
C THR A 34 8.12 6.72 -1.95
N ALA A 35 8.54 5.51 -2.35
CA ALA A 35 8.99 4.49 -1.39
C ALA A 35 10.19 4.96 -0.54
N GLY A 36 10.99 5.92 -1.03
CA GLY A 36 12.12 6.49 -0.28
C GLY A 36 11.69 7.45 0.82
N GLU A 37 10.66 8.26 0.59
CA GLU A 37 10.07 9.13 1.62
C GLU A 37 9.37 8.30 2.70
N ILE A 38 8.60 7.30 2.29
CA ILE A 38 7.90 6.39 3.20
C ILE A 38 8.89 5.59 4.05
N ALA A 39 9.99 5.13 3.47
CA ALA A 39 11.04 4.41 4.19
C ALA A 39 11.69 5.26 5.29
N GLN A 40 11.90 6.56 5.02
CA GLN A 40 12.44 7.49 6.02
C GLN A 40 11.45 7.70 7.17
N ASN A 41 10.17 7.87 6.87
CA ASN A 41 9.14 8.16 7.87
C ASN A 41 8.77 6.94 8.73
N THR A 42 8.87 5.73 8.15
CA THR A 42 8.56 4.47 8.84
C THR A 42 9.79 3.77 9.43
N HIS A 43 11.00 4.31 9.21
CA HIS A 43 12.28 3.70 9.59
C HIS A 43 12.48 2.28 9.04
N LEU A 44 11.90 1.99 7.88
CA LEU A 44 12.04 0.70 7.20
C LEU A 44 13.06 0.82 6.07
N SER A 45 13.57 -0.33 5.61
CA SER A 45 14.33 -0.34 4.37
C SER A 45 13.42 -0.02 3.18
N ARG A 46 13.98 0.66 2.18
CA ARG A 46 13.27 0.97 0.93
C ARG A 46 12.69 -0.28 0.27
N GLU A 47 13.43 -1.38 0.27
CA GLU A 47 13.00 -2.66 -0.28
C GLU A 47 11.76 -3.22 0.45
N ARG A 48 11.74 -3.13 1.78
CA ARG A 48 10.61 -3.59 2.59
C ARG A 48 9.38 -2.70 2.38
N CYS A 49 9.56 -1.38 2.31
CA CYS A 49 8.48 -0.47 1.92
C CYS A 49 7.95 -0.80 0.53
N GLN A 50 8.83 -1.03 -0.45
CA GLN A 50 8.43 -1.31 -1.82
C GLN A 50 7.64 -2.62 -1.96
N LEU A 51 8.04 -3.67 -1.23
CA LEU A 51 7.26 -4.91 -1.17
C LEU A 51 5.86 -4.68 -0.59
N ILE A 52 5.77 -3.97 0.54
CA ILE A 52 4.49 -3.65 1.18
C ILE A 52 3.62 -2.78 0.26
N LEU A 53 4.20 -1.75 -0.35
CA LEU A 53 3.51 -0.85 -1.26
C LEU A 53 2.98 -1.59 -2.49
N THR A 54 3.75 -2.55 -3.01
CA THR A 54 3.30 -3.42 -4.10
C THR A 54 2.12 -4.29 -3.65
N GLN A 55 2.16 -4.85 -2.43
CA GLN A 55 1.03 -5.59 -1.86
C GLN A 55 -0.22 -4.72 -1.68
N LEU A 56 -0.06 -3.47 -1.23
CA LEU A 56 -1.16 -2.51 -1.10
C LEU A 56 -1.78 -2.16 -2.46
N VAL A 57 -0.97 -2.01 -3.51
CA VAL A 57 -1.45 -1.78 -4.88
C VAL A 57 -2.22 -3.00 -5.40
N MET A 58 -1.67 -4.20 -5.22
CA MET A 58 -2.35 -5.45 -5.62
C MET A 58 -3.67 -5.66 -4.85
N ALA A 59 -3.74 -5.22 -3.59
CA ALA A 59 -4.95 -5.26 -2.78
C ALA A 59 -5.97 -4.16 -3.14
N GLY A 60 -5.62 -3.21 -4.03
CA GLY A 60 -6.47 -2.08 -4.38
C GLY A 60 -6.60 -1.02 -3.29
N LEU A 61 -5.66 -0.98 -2.34
CA LEU A 61 -5.61 -0.01 -1.23
C LEU A 61 -4.71 1.21 -1.55
N SER A 62 -3.87 1.09 -2.58
CA SER A 62 -2.99 2.15 -3.06
C SER A 62 -2.98 2.14 -4.59
N ASP A 63 -2.77 3.31 -5.17
CA ASP A 63 -2.45 3.49 -6.58
C ASP A 63 -0.96 3.72 -6.74
N TYR A 64 -0.42 3.35 -7.89
CA TYR A 64 0.97 3.61 -8.25
C TYR A 64 1.05 4.37 -9.57
N GLN A 65 1.65 5.56 -9.53
CA GLN A 65 1.78 6.42 -10.69
C GLN A 65 3.13 7.14 -10.69
N PHE A 66 3.88 7.04 -11.80
CA PHE A 66 5.17 7.71 -12.01
C PHE A 66 6.20 7.55 -10.88
N GLY A 67 6.28 6.38 -10.22
CA GLY A 67 7.23 6.16 -9.13
C GLY A 67 6.72 6.54 -7.74
N CYS A 68 5.51 7.08 -7.65
CA CYS A 68 4.85 7.45 -6.41
C CYS A 68 3.65 6.56 -6.11
N TYR A 69 3.30 6.49 -4.84
CA TYR A 69 2.17 5.76 -4.30
C TYR A 69 1.18 6.73 -3.67
N LYS A 70 -0.11 6.49 -3.91
CA LYS A 70 -1.20 7.27 -3.35
C LYS A 70 -2.19 6.33 -2.67
N ARG A 71 -2.72 6.71 -1.51
CA ARG A 71 -3.78 5.93 -0.85
C ARG A 71 -5.08 5.98 -1.65
N LEU A 72 -5.69 4.81 -1.88
CA LEU A 72 -7.03 4.68 -2.44
C LEU A 72 -7.98 4.40 -1.27
N GLN A 73 -8.55 5.45 -0.71
CA GLN A 73 -9.55 5.37 0.35
C GLN A 73 -10.85 6.02 -0.09
#